data_AF-A0A956QKD3-F1
#
_entry.id   AF-A0A956QKD3-F1
#
_cell.length_a   1.000
_cell.length_b   1.000
_cell.length_c   1.000
_cell.angle_alpha   90.00
_cell.angle_beta   90.00
_cell.angle_gamma   90.00
#
_symmetry.space_group_name_H-M   'P 1'
#
loop_
_entity.id
_entity.type
_entity.pdbx_description
1 polymer ?
#
loop_
_entity_poly.entity_id
_entity_poly.type
_entity_poly.pdbx_seq_one_letter_code
_entity_poly.pdbx_strand_id
1 'polypeptide(L)'
;MKELAAFYVLVFARNLAFCASSPIFRSEHVPKSWKVLTAAALTFVLAAWLPVRPLQLHWLIFTFSLFWEMAIGFVFGTVVNLGVAAAITAGALIDTQVGFANSGLLNPGGDKPEPLTASFYQTLILLLALTMDFHLILLRLLAGSFER
;
A
#
# COMPACT_ATOMS: atom_id res chain seq x y z
N MET A 1 14.67 28.05 3.11
CA MET A 1 13.27 27.64 3.38
C MET A 1 12.62 26.89 2.21
N LYS A 2 12.70 27.38 0.97
CA LYS A 2 12.06 26.72 -0.19
C LYS A 2 12.59 25.30 -0.48
N GLU A 3 13.90 25.06 -0.34
CA GLU A 3 14.49 23.73 -0.62
C GLU A 3 14.07 22.67 0.40
N LEU A 4 13.87 23.07 1.67
CA LEU A 4 13.34 22.18 2.71
C LEU A 4 11.91 21.75 2.37
N ALA A 5 11.05 22.70 1.99
CA ALA A 5 9.68 22.39 1.61
C ALA A 5 9.62 21.42 0.41
N ALA A 6 10.50 21.60 -0.59
CA ALA A 6 10.60 20.70 -1.72
C ALA A 6 10.97 19.27 -1.30
N PHE A 7 11.95 19.12 -0.40
CA PHE A 7 12.34 17.81 0.14
C PHE A 7 11.19 17.09 0.86
N TYR A 8 10.46 17.79 1.73
CA TYR A 8 9.30 17.21 2.43
C TYR A 8 8.19 16.78 1.46
N VAL A 9 7.95 17.55 0.39
CA VAL A 9 6.95 17.19 -0.63
C VAL A 9 7.33 15.91 -1.39
N LEU A 10 8.61 15.71 -1.69
CA LEU A 10 9.09 14.50 -2.35
C LEU A 10 8.91 13.25 -1.47
N VAL A 11 9.33 13.33 -0.21
CA VAL A 11 9.15 12.24 0.76
C VAL A 11 7.66 11.94 0.98
N PHE A 12 6.84 12.98 1.07
CA PHE A 12 5.38 12.84 1.15
C PHE A 12 4.79 12.13 -0.08
N ALA A 13 5.22 12.50 -1.28
CA ALA A 13 4.73 11.91 -2.51
C ALA A 13 5.01 10.41 -2.60
N ARG A 14 6.21 9.95 -2.19
CA ARG A 14 6.55 8.52 -2.12
C ARG A 14 5.66 7.78 -1.10
N ASN A 15 5.55 8.30 0.11
CA ASN A 15 4.76 7.68 1.19
C ASN A 15 3.27 7.63 0.84
N LEU A 16 2.75 8.68 0.21
CA LEU A 16 1.38 8.73 -0.27
C LEU A 16 1.13 7.70 -1.38
N ALA A 17 2.04 7.58 -2.35
CA ALA A 17 1.95 6.59 -3.41
C ALA A 17 1.96 5.16 -2.85
N PHE A 18 2.81 4.88 -1.85
CA PHE A 18 2.86 3.60 -1.15
C PHE A 18 1.56 3.28 -0.39
N CYS A 19 1.06 4.23 0.41
CA CYS A 19 -0.19 4.05 1.15
C CYS A 19 -1.41 3.92 0.21
N ALA A 20 -1.38 4.55 -0.96
CA ALA A 20 -2.45 4.47 -1.95
C ALA A 20 -2.50 3.11 -2.67
N SER A 21 -1.36 2.50 -2.98
CA SER A 21 -1.29 1.22 -3.69
C SER A 21 -1.32 -0.01 -2.76
N SER A 22 -0.95 0.16 -1.49
CA SER A 22 -0.94 -0.93 -0.50
C SER A 22 -2.35 -1.40 -0.13
N PRO A 23 -2.63 -2.73 -0.17
CA PRO A 23 -3.94 -3.30 0.17
C PRO A 23 -4.27 -3.22 1.66
N ILE A 24 -3.26 -3.06 2.53
CA ILE A 24 -3.42 -3.01 4.00
C ILE A 24 -4.33 -1.83 4.39
N PHE A 25 -4.24 -0.73 3.66
CA PHE A 25 -5.07 0.46 3.86
C PHE A 25 -6.35 0.45 3.01
N ARG A 26 -6.60 -0.60 2.22
CA ARG A 26 -7.72 -0.70 1.27
C ARG A 26 -8.97 -1.37 1.88
N SER A 27 -9.17 -1.24 3.19
CA SER A 27 -10.44 -1.66 3.80
C SER A 27 -11.56 -0.68 3.42
N GLU A 28 -12.75 -1.19 3.11
CA GLU A 28 -13.96 -0.37 2.89
C GLU A 28 -14.31 0.48 4.12
N HIS A 29 -13.88 0.06 5.32
CA HIS A 29 -14.13 0.77 6.57
C HIS A 29 -13.15 1.91 6.84
N VAL A 30 -12.09 2.09 6.05
CA VAL A 30 -11.09 3.14 6.25
C VAL A 30 -11.35 4.33 5.32
N PRO A 31 -11.73 5.51 5.85
CA PRO A 31 -11.96 6.70 5.04
C PRO A 31 -10.70 7.10 4.27
N LYS A 32 -10.86 7.64 3.07
CA LYS A 32 -9.73 8.13 2.25
C LYS A 32 -8.85 9.13 3.01
N SER A 33 -9.43 9.93 3.91
CA SER A 33 -8.72 10.90 4.76
C SER A 33 -7.68 10.25 5.68
N TRP A 34 -7.96 9.05 6.20
CA TRP A 34 -7.01 8.34 7.07
C TRP A 34 -5.75 7.90 6.33
N LYS A 35 -5.85 7.58 5.04
CA LYS A 35 -4.69 7.24 4.19
C LYS A 35 -3.73 8.41 4.02
N VAL A 36 -4.29 9.60 3.83
CA VAL A 36 -3.50 10.83 3.69
C VAL A 36 -2.86 11.19 5.03
N LEU A 37 -3.59 11.01 6.14
CA LEU A 37 -3.09 11.26 7.48
C LEU A 37 -1.92 10.32 7.84
N THR A 38 -2.04 9.02 7.56
CA THR A 38 -0.95 8.07 7.82
C THR A 38 0.27 8.34 6.96
N ALA A 39 0.09 8.68 5.68
CA ALA A 39 1.19 9.09 4.81
C ALA A 39 1.89 10.37 5.32
N ALA A 40 1.13 11.34 5.82
CA ALA A 40 1.68 12.57 6.40
C ALA A 40 2.45 12.29 7.70
N ALA A 41 1.90 11.46 8.58
CA ALA A 41 2.55 11.04 9.82
C ALA A 41 3.87 10.28 9.53
N LEU A 42 3.84 9.34 8.58
CA LEU A 42 5.02 8.61 8.11
C LEU A 42 6.10 9.55 7.56
N THR A 43 5.68 10.55 6.79
CA THR A 43 6.59 11.55 6.24
C THR A 43 7.26 12.35 7.34
N PHE A 44 6.50 12.80 8.34
CA PHE A 44 7.06 13.57 9.44
C PHE A 44 8.08 12.75 10.24
N VAL A 45 7.77 11.49 10.52
CA VAL A 45 8.68 10.58 11.23
C VAL A 45 9.93 10.32 10.38
N LEU A 46 9.77 9.85 9.14
CA LEU A 46 10.91 9.46 8.30
C LEU A 46 11.79 10.66 7.93
N ALA A 47 11.19 11.79 7.55
CA ALA A 47 11.95 13.00 7.17
C ALA A 47 12.82 13.55 8.31
N ALA A 48 12.49 13.28 9.57
CA ALA A 48 13.32 13.65 10.72
C ALA A 48 14.66 12.88 10.77
N TRP A 49 14.72 11.69 10.18
CA TRP A 49 15.92 10.82 10.18
C TRP A 49 16.74 10.92 8.90
N LEU A 50 16.19 11.51 7.82
CA LEU A 50 16.89 11.64 6.56
C LEU A 50 17.80 12.89 6.54
N PRO A 51 19.04 12.80 6.02
CA PRO A 51 19.85 13.98 5.76
C PRO A 51 19.17 14.83 4.67
N VAL A 52 18.93 16.10 4.98
CA VAL A 52 18.36 17.05 4.02
C VAL A 52 19.32 17.18 2.84
N ARG A 53 18.90 16.70 1.67
CA ARG A 53 19.63 16.94 0.42
C ARG A 53 19.15 18.27 -0.18
N PRO A 54 20.02 19.28 -0.34
CA PRO A 54 19.64 20.52 -1.00
C PRO A 54 19.30 20.20 -2.46
N LEU A 55 18.02 20.34 -2.80
CA LEU A 55 17.54 20.11 -4.15
C LEU A 55 17.51 21.44 -4.87
N GLN A 56 18.30 21.56 -5.94
CA GLN A 56 18.24 22.73 -6.81
C GLN A 56 16.80 22.91 -7.32
N LEU A 57 16.22 24.07 -7.01
CA LEU A 57 14.83 24.43 -7.36
C LEU A 57 14.66 24.77 -8.86
N HIS A 58 15.18 23.91 -9.73
CA HIS A 58 14.89 23.96 -11.15
C HIS A 58 13.62 23.15 -11.42
N TRP A 59 12.60 23.79 -12.02
CA TRP A 59 11.27 23.23 -12.21
C TRP A 59 11.26 21.85 -12.87
N LEU A 60 12.11 21.66 -13.89
CA LEU A 60 12.21 20.41 -14.63
C LEU A 60 12.77 19.27 -13.77
N ILE A 61 13.80 19.55 -12.96
CA ILE A 61 14.44 18.58 -12.07
C ILE A 61 13.45 18.17 -10.97
N PHE A 62 12.78 19.15 -10.35
CA PHE A 62 11.80 18.88 -9.30
C PHE A 62 10.65 18.01 -9.78
N THR A 63 10.09 18.30 -10.96
CA THR A 63 8.97 17.53 -11.53
C THR A 63 9.38 16.10 -11.84
N PHE A 64 10.57 15.91 -12.42
CA PHE A 64 11.10 14.57 -12.70
C PHE A 64 11.37 13.79 -11.41
N SER A 65 11.99 14.42 -10.41
CA SER A 65 12.19 13.82 -9.09
C SER A 65 10.86 13.43 -8.44
N LEU A 66 9.84 14.28 -8.50
CA LEU A 66 8.52 13.98 -7.94
C LEU A 66 7.91 12.73 -8.57
N PHE A 67 7.96 12.64 -9.90
CA PHE A 67 7.46 11.48 -10.62
C PHE A 67 8.23 10.21 -10.25
N TRP A 68 9.56 10.31 -10.14
CA TRP A 68 10.41 9.19 -9.75
C TRP A 68 10.10 8.68 -8.34
N GLU A 69 9.94 9.60 -7.39
CA GLU A 69 9.58 9.28 -5.99
C GLU A 69 8.20 8.61 -5.90
N MET A 70 7.22 9.10 -6.66
CA MET A 70 5.92 8.46 -6.76
C MET A 70 6.00 7.07 -7.39
N ALA A 71 6.80 6.90 -8.44
CA ALA A 71 6.99 5.61 -9.09
C ALA A 71 7.59 4.57 -8.14
N ILE A 72 8.60 4.94 -7.35
CA ILE A 72 9.19 4.07 -6.33
C ILE A 72 8.13 3.66 -5.31
N GLY A 73 7.40 4.63 -4.73
CA GLY A 73 6.35 4.34 -3.75
C GLY A 73 5.25 3.45 -4.32
N PHE A 74 4.86 3.68 -5.58
CA PHE A 74 3.88 2.87 -6.29
C PHE A 74 4.34 1.43 -6.48
N VAL A 75 5.59 1.21 -6.91
CA VAL A 75 6.17 -0.13 -7.07
C VAL A 75 6.18 -0.88 -5.74
N PHE A 76 6.64 -0.25 -4.66
CA PHE A 76 6.65 -0.87 -3.33
C PHE A 76 5.26 -1.32 -2.88
N GLY A 77 4.25 -0.45 -2.97
CA GLY A 77 2.90 -0.83 -2.56
C GLY A 77 2.26 -1.85 -3.51
N THR A 78 2.66 -1.88 -4.79
CA THR A 78 2.24 -2.92 -5.75
C THR A 78 2.81 -4.29 -5.40
N VAL A 79 4.07 -4.38 -4.96
CA VAL A 79 4.68 -5.64 -4.50
C VAL A 79 3.90 -6.21 -3.31
N VAL A 80 3.52 -5.36 -2.36
CA VAL A 80 2.67 -5.76 -1.23
C VAL A 80 1.29 -6.21 -1.71
N ASN A 81 0.71 -5.49 -2.68
CA ASN A 81 -0.58 -5.82 -3.28
C ASN A 81 -0.55 -7.20 -3.94
N LEU A 82 0.49 -7.52 -4.69
CA LEU A 82 0.66 -8.82 -5.36
C LEU A 82 0.67 -9.98 -4.36
N GLY A 83 1.32 -9.83 -3.21
CA GLY A 83 1.34 -10.87 -2.17
C GLY A 83 -0.06 -11.18 -1.63
N VAL A 84 -0.86 -10.15 -1.35
CA VAL A 84 -2.24 -10.32 -0.87
C VAL A 84 -3.16 -10.82 -1.99
N ALA A 85 -3.02 -10.28 -3.20
CA ALA A 85 -3.82 -10.66 -4.36
C ALA A 85 -3.61 -12.13 -4.75
N ALA A 86 -2.37 -12.63 -4.69
CA ALA A 86 -2.06 -14.04 -4.96
C ALA A 86 -2.85 -14.97 -4.03
N ALA A 87 -2.98 -14.60 -2.75
CA ALA A 87 -3.71 -15.43 -1.80
C ALA A 87 -5.22 -15.34 -1.90
N ILE A 88 -5.77 -14.15 -2.16
CA ILE A 88 -7.19 -14.01 -2.48
C ILE A 88 -7.53 -14.85 -3.71
N THR A 89 -6.66 -14.83 -4.73
CA THR A 89 -6.82 -15.63 -5.95
C THR A 89 -6.74 -17.13 -5.65
N ALA A 90 -5.82 -17.57 -4.77
CA ALA A 90 -5.75 -18.97 -4.34
C ALA A 90 -7.03 -19.41 -3.62
N GLY A 91 -7.56 -18.59 -2.71
CA GLY A 91 -8.82 -18.88 -2.03
C GLY A 91 -10.01 -18.93 -3.00
N ALA A 92 -10.07 -18.02 -3.97
CA ALA A 92 -11.10 -18.02 -5.01
C ALA A 92 -11.04 -19.26 -5.91
N LEU A 93 -9.84 -19.74 -6.26
CA LEU A 93 -9.67 -20.99 -7.00
C LEU A 93 -10.21 -22.19 -6.21
N ILE A 94 -9.98 -22.24 -4.89
CA ILE A 94 -10.54 -23.29 -4.04
C ILE A 94 -12.07 -23.18 -3.97
N ASP A 95 -12.62 -21.97 -3.84
CA ASP A 95 -14.08 -21.75 -3.85
C ASP A 95 -14.75 -22.26 -5.13
N THR A 96 -14.08 -22.13 -6.28
CA THR A 96 -14.57 -22.68 -7.55
C THR A 96 -14.53 -24.21 -7.60
N GLN A 97 -13.53 -24.84 -6.98
CA GLN A 97 -13.37 -26.29 -6.97
C GLN A 97 -14.34 -26.97 -6.00
N VAL A 98 -14.55 -26.38 -4.82
CA VAL A 98 -15.49 -26.89 -3.80
C VAL A 98 -16.94 -26.60 -4.19
N GLY A 99 -17.19 -25.65 -5.10
CA GLY A 99 -18.52 -25.33 -5.62
C GLY A 99 -19.24 -24.22 -4.88
N PHE A 100 -18.60 -23.55 -3.91
CA PHE A 100 -19.16 -22.37 -3.23
C PHE A 100 -19.42 -21.22 -4.20
N ALA A 101 -18.59 -21.07 -5.23
CA ALA A 101 -18.78 -20.09 -6.30
C ALA A 101 -20.09 -20.27 -7.09
N ASN A 102 -20.67 -21.48 -7.09
CA ASN A 102 -21.91 -21.79 -7.81
C ASN A 102 -23.18 -21.49 -7.00
N SER A 103 -23.06 -21.17 -5.71
CA SER A 103 -24.21 -20.84 -4.86
C SER A 103 -24.96 -19.57 -5.31
N GLY A 104 -24.27 -18.64 -5.99
CA GLY A 104 -24.87 -17.43 -6.56
C GLY A 104 -25.78 -17.68 -7.76
N LEU A 105 -25.65 -18.83 -8.43
CA LEU A 105 -26.55 -19.22 -9.52
C LEU A 105 -27.92 -19.68 -9.01
N LEU A 106 -28.02 -20.09 -7.74
CA LEU A 106 -29.23 -20.63 -7.14
C LEU A 106 -30.16 -19.55 -6.57
N ASN A 107 -29.67 -18.32 -6.36
CA ASN A 107 -30.49 -17.19 -5.93
C ASN A 107 -30.16 -15.92 -6.75
N PRO A 108 -30.79 -15.72 -7.93
CA PRO A 108 -30.53 -14.56 -8.79
C PRO A 108 -31.05 -13.21 -8.22
N GLY A 109 -31.75 -13.23 -7.08
CA GLY A 109 -32.24 -12.02 -6.39
C GLY A 109 -31.39 -11.61 -5.17
N GLY A 110 -30.35 -12.36 -4.82
CA GLY A 110 -29.45 -12.06 -3.69
C GLY A 110 -28.19 -11.32 -4.11
N ASP A 111 -27.51 -10.68 -3.15
CA ASP A 111 -26.15 -10.17 -3.35
C ASP A 111 -25.24 -11.31 -3.80
N LYS A 112 -24.30 -11.03 -4.72
CA LYS A 112 -23.31 -12.00 -5.18
C LYS A 112 -22.64 -12.64 -3.95
N PRO A 113 -22.59 -13.98 -3.83
CA PRO A 113 -21.94 -14.59 -2.69
C PRO A 113 -20.48 -14.16 -2.66
N GLU A 114 -20.08 -13.52 -1.56
CA GLU A 114 -18.69 -13.26 -1.30
C GLU A 114 -17.98 -14.60 -1.14
N PRO A 115 -16.87 -14.84 -1.85
CA PRO A 115 -16.15 -16.12 -1.78
C PRO A 115 -15.64 -16.37 -0.35
N LEU A 116 -16.27 -17.33 0.34
CA LEU A 116 -16.05 -17.62 1.75
C LEU A 116 -14.59 -18.02 2.01
N THR A 117 -14.03 -18.87 1.15
CA THR A 117 -12.66 -19.34 1.28
C THR A 117 -11.68 -18.20 0.97
N ALA A 118 -11.94 -17.38 -0.05
CA ALA A 118 -11.09 -16.20 -0.33
C ALA A 118 -11.02 -15.21 0.84
N SER A 119 -12.15 -14.90 1.48
CA SER A 119 -12.20 -14.04 2.66
C SER A 119 -11.47 -14.65 3.87
N PHE A 120 -11.59 -15.97 4.06
CA PHE A 120 -10.82 -16.70 5.07
C PHE A 120 -9.31 -16.62 4.83
N TYR A 121 -8.83 -16.88 3.61
CA TYR A 121 -7.41 -16.79 3.26
C TYR A 121 -6.86 -15.36 3.41
N GLN A 122 -7.66 -14.35 3.06
CA GLN A 122 -7.29 -12.95 3.27
C GLN A 122 -7.08 -12.66 4.76
N THR A 123 -8.01 -13.09 5.62
CA THR A 123 -7.91 -12.90 7.08
C THR A 123 -6.71 -13.65 7.66
N LEU A 124 -6.47 -14.89 7.22
CA LEU A 124 -5.34 -15.71 7.67
C LEU A 124 -3.99 -15.03 7.36
N ILE A 125 -3.86 -14.43 6.18
CA ILE A 125 -2.62 -13.73 5.80
C ILE A 125 -2.44 -12.43 6.54
N LEU A 126 -3.51 -11.70 6.82
CA LEU A 126 -3.42 -10.52 7.67
C LEU A 126 -2.93 -10.89 9.08
N LEU A 127 -3.41 -12.01 9.63
CA LEU A 127 -2.93 -12.54 10.91
C LEU A 127 -1.46 -12.95 10.85
N LEU A 128 -1.05 -13.70 9.82
CA LEU A 128 0.35 -14.09 9.62
C LEU A 128 1.28 -12.87 9.42
N ALA A 129 0.83 -11.87 8.67
CA ALA A 129 1.57 -10.63 8.48
C ALA A 129 1.73 -9.88 9.81
N LEU A 130 0.75 -9.95 10.71
CA LEU A 130 0.83 -9.33 12.02
C LEU A 130 1.78 -10.09 12.95
N THR A 131 1.73 -11.42 12.98
CA THR A 131 2.62 -12.24 13.83
C THR A 131 4.07 -12.21 13.38
N MET A 132 4.33 -11.97 12.09
CA MET A 132 5.67 -11.80 11.52
C MET A 132 6.16 -10.34 11.56
N ASP A 133 5.40 -9.43 12.18
CA ASP A 133 5.72 -7.99 12.20
C ASP A 133 5.98 -7.39 10.80
N PHE A 134 5.22 -7.85 9.79
CA PHE A 134 5.42 -7.45 8.40
C PHE A 134 5.31 -5.94 8.21
N HIS A 135 4.48 -5.28 9.02
CA HIS A 135 4.36 -3.82 9.04
C HIS A 135 5.69 -3.13 9.39
N LEU A 136 6.48 -3.66 10.33
CA LEU A 136 7.81 -3.12 10.65
C LEU A 136 8.82 -3.39 9.53
N ILE A 137 8.75 -4.55 8.90
CA ILE A 137 9.60 -4.91 7.76
C ILE A 137 9.37 -3.92 6.60
N LEU A 138 8.11 -3.62 6.29
CA LEU A 138 7.75 -2.64 5.25
C LEU A 138 8.31 -1.25 5.56
N LEU A 139 8.22 -0.80 6.81
CA LEU A 139 8.78 0.50 7.21
C LEU A 139 10.31 0.53 7.08
N ARG A 140 11.00 -0.55 7.46
CA ARG A 140 12.45 -0.66 7.31
C ARG A 140 12.87 -0.63 5.84
N LEU A 141 12.14 -1.34 4.97
CA LEU A 141 12.39 -1.33 3.53
C LEU A 141 12.16 0.05 2.92
N LEU A 142 11.09 0.73 3.33
CA LEU A 142 10.78 2.08 2.87
C LEU A 142 11.82 3.09 3.34
N ALA A 143 12.27 3.01 4.60
CA ALA A 143 13.34 3.82 5.15
C ALA A 143 14.67 3.59 4.41
N GLY A 144 15.06 2.32 4.21
CA GLY A 144 16.27 1.96 3.46
C GLY A 144 16.22 2.39 1.98
N SER A 145 15.03 2.55 1.40
CA SER A 145 14.87 3.09 0.04
C SER A 145 15.23 4.58 -0.06
N PHE A 146 15.37 5.31 1.04
CA PHE A 146 15.81 6.71 1.03
C PHE A 146 17.33 6.88 1.16
N GLU A 147 18.03 5.84 1.62
CA GLU A 147 19.49 5.85 1.73
C GLU A 147 20.18 5.66 0.38
N ARG A 148 19.49 5.04 -0.59
CA ARG A 148 19.96 4.83 -1.97
C ARG A 148 19.40 5.90 -2.90
#